data_AF-A0A223EGK3-F1
#
_entry.id   AF-A0A223EGK3-F1
#
_cell.length_a   1.000
_cell.length_b   1.000
_cell.length_c   1.000
_cell.angle_alpha   90.00
_cell.angle_beta   90.00
_cell.angle_gamma   90.00
#
_symmetry.space_group_name_H-M   'P 1'
#
loop_
_entity.id
_entity.type
_entity.pdbx_description
1 polymer ?
#
loop_
_entity_poly.entity_id
_entity_poly.type
_entity_poly.pdbx_seq_one_letter_code
_entity_poly.pdbx_strand_id
1 'polypeptide(L)'
;MDIRENMEKKYHEALSTYLKDQNEQALYQGQKISRLHIKYNISPEEIISMHKNNLMELYPELPGKVLDSFDFLLEVMMGYGIAYREHQSLRHQQQELKTEIEIAANVQHTLLETDIPDIKALEIGAISVPARQMNGDYYHFVQDENERIGVGIADVIGKGIPAALCMSMIKYAMDSLPEHRHEPNSVLESLNRVVEHNVDPSMFITMFYGLYDPHDRQFSYASAGHEPGFYYDAATGTFSDLDAKGLLLGVDKKTRYRQYEKTVNRGDMIILLSDGVTECRTNDGFIERETLIGFIKKNMHLQAQEMVNNIFKQLEKMQNFQLRDDFTLIILKSKV
;
A
#
# COMPACT_ATOMS: atom_id res chain seq x y z
N MET A 1 44.82 -2.89 -22.97
CA MET A 1 44.13 -2.65 -24.25
C MET A 1 42.72 -2.24 -23.90
N ASP A 2 42.37 -1.00 -24.25
CA ASP A 2 41.16 -0.36 -23.77
C ASP A 2 39.92 -1.12 -24.28
N ILE A 3 38.87 -1.23 -23.47
CA ILE A 3 37.62 -1.93 -23.87
C ILE A 3 37.04 -1.27 -25.13
N ARG A 4 37.25 0.05 -25.27
CA ARG A 4 36.89 0.83 -26.46
C ARG A 4 37.68 0.41 -27.71
N GLU A 5 39.01 0.30 -27.62
CA GLU A 5 39.86 -0.17 -28.74
C GLU A 5 39.43 -1.57 -29.22
N ASN A 6 39.06 -2.46 -28.29
CA ASN A 6 38.58 -3.80 -28.62
C ASN A 6 37.20 -3.79 -29.30
N MET A 7 36.32 -2.86 -28.93
CA MET A 7 35.01 -2.69 -29.57
C MET A 7 35.14 -2.11 -30.98
N GLU A 8 35.96 -1.09 -31.17
CA GLU A 8 36.23 -0.51 -32.49
C GLU A 8 36.79 -1.55 -33.46
N LYS A 9 37.76 -2.36 -33.01
CA LYS A 9 38.32 -3.43 -33.84
C LYS A 9 37.28 -4.48 -34.22
N LYS A 10 36.42 -4.92 -33.28
CA LYS A 10 35.33 -5.86 -33.57
C LYS A 10 34.29 -5.27 -34.53
N TYR A 11 34.01 -3.98 -34.40
CA TYR A 11 33.12 -3.26 -35.30
C TYR A 11 33.70 -3.21 -36.71
N HIS A 12 34.99 -2.86 -36.84
CA HIS A 12 35.72 -2.85 -38.09
C HIS A 12 35.66 -4.22 -38.79
N GLU A 13 36.02 -5.29 -38.06
CA GLU A 13 36.01 -6.66 -38.58
C GLU A 13 34.61 -7.09 -39.06
N ALA A 14 33.58 -6.83 -38.25
CA ALA A 14 32.19 -7.16 -38.59
C ALA A 14 31.70 -6.37 -39.82
N LEU A 15 31.98 -5.07 -39.89
CA LEU A 15 31.59 -4.22 -41.01
C LEU A 15 32.31 -4.63 -42.29
N SER A 16 33.63 -4.85 -42.23
CA SER A 16 34.44 -5.27 -43.38
C SER A 16 33.96 -6.62 -43.94
N THR A 17 33.68 -7.59 -43.06
CA THR A 17 33.14 -8.90 -43.46
C THR A 17 31.77 -8.76 -44.13
N TYR A 18 30.90 -7.92 -43.58
CA TYR A 18 29.57 -7.70 -44.14
C TYR A 18 29.61 -7.00 -45.51
N LEU A 19 30.44 -5.98 -45.68
CA LEU A 19 30.56 -5.25 -46.94
C LEU A 19 31.15 -6.11 -48.07
N LYS A 20 31.97 -7.11 -47.72
CA LYS A 20 32.56 -8.03 -48.69
C LYS A 20 31.61 -9.15 -49.11
N ASP A 21 30.98 -9.81 -48.12
CA ASP A 21 30.31 -11.09 -48.34
C ASP A 21 28.79 -11.05 -48.07
N GLN A 22 28.23 -9.92 -47.61
CA GLN A 22 26.82 -9.75 -47.22
C GLN A 22 26.28 -10.84 -46.28
N ASN A 23 27.16 -11.39 -45.44
CA ASN A 23 26.89 -12.55 -44.59
C ASN A 23 26.02 -12.20 -43.38
N GLU A 24 24.94 -12.97 -43.13
CA GLU A 24 24.06 -12.83 -41.95
C GLU A 24 24.80 -12.99 -40.62
N GLN A 25 25.87 -13.80 -40.58
CA GLN A 25 26.69 -13.94 -39.37
C GLN A 25 27.34 -12.61 -38.95
N ALA A 26 27.70 -11.75 -39.91
CA ALA A 26 28.27 -10.44 -39.62
C ALA A 26 27.21 -9.48 -39.05
N LEU A 27 25.95 -9.56 -39.53
CA LEU A 27 24.82 -8.82 -38.94
C LEU A 27 24.56 -9.25 -37.48
N TYR A 28 24.68 -10.55 -37.19
CA TYR A 28 24.57 -11.05 -35.82
C TYR A 28 25.71 -10.53 -34.91
N GLN A 29 26.93 -10.37 -35.43
CA GLN A 29 27.99 -9.69 -34.69
C GLN A 29 27.66 -8.21 -34.46
N GLY A 30 27.07 -7.52 -35.45
CA GLY A 30 26.55 -6.17 -35.27
C GLY A 30 25.55 -6.05 -34.12
N GLN A 31 24.61 -7.00 -33.99
CA GLN A 31 23.68 -7.05 -32.85
C GLN A 31 24.37 -7.34 -31.50
N LYS A 32 25.44 -8.13 -31.48
CA LYS A 32 26.23 -8.32 -30.24
C LYS A 32 26.97 -7.05 -29.86
N ILE A 33 27.52 -6.34 -30.83
CA ILE A 33 28.21 -5.07 -30.60
C ILE A 33 27.23 -4.01 -30.10
N SER A 34 26.00 -3.94 -30.62
CA SER A 34 25.00 -2.99 -30.11
C SER A 34 24.67 -3.23 -28.62
N ARG A 35 24.60 -4.49 -28.16
CA ARG A 35 24.44 -4.81 -26.73
C ARG A 35 25.63 -4.33 -25.90
N LEU A 36 26.85 -4.40 -26.43
CA LEU A 36 28.04 -3.88 -25.75
C LEU A 36 28.00 -2.35 -25.69
N HIS A 37 27.64 -1.66 -26.77
CA HIS A 37 27.47 -0.21 -26.77
C HIS A 37 26.47 0.27 -25.71
N ILE A 38 25.32 -0.41 -25.59
CA ILE A 38 24.33 -0.13 -24.53
C ILE A 38 24.95 -0.35 -23.14
N LYS A 39 25.65 -1.47 -22.94
CA LYS A 39 26.28 -1.79 -21.66
C LYS A 39 27.33 -0.76 -21.23
N TYR A 40 28.04 -0.16 -22.19
CA TYR A 40 29.10 0.82 -21.93
C TYR A 40 28.67 2.27 -22.18
N ASN A 41 27.37 2.53 -22.31
CA ASN A 41 26.80 3.87 -22.51
C ASN A 41 27.42 4.64 -23.71
N ILE A 42 27.78 3.93 -24.78
CA ILE A 42 28.26 4.54 -26.03
C ILE A 42 27.06 5.19 -26.71
N SER A 43 27.18 6.47 -27.03
CA SER A 43 26.06 7.23 -27.57
C SER A 43 25.84 6.95 -29.08
N PRO A 44 24.62 7.13 -29.60
CA PRO A 44 24.33 6.94 -31.02
C PRO A 44 25.28 7.75 -31.93
N GLU A 45 25.59 8.99 -31.56
CA GLU A 45 26.53 9.85 -32.29
C GLU A 45 27.97 9.28 -32.32
N GLU A 46 28.45 8.68 -31.23
CA GLU A 46 29.75 7.99 -31.20
C GLU A 46 29.75 6.78 -32.14
N ILE A 47 28.64 6.02 -32.21
CA ILE A 47 28.51 4.85 -33.11
C ILE A 47 28.55 5.28 -34.58
N ILE A 48 27.85 6.37 -34.93
CA ILE A 48 27.85 6.89 -36.31
C ILE A 48 29.24 7.43 -36.68
N SER A 49 29.91 8.13 -35.77
CA SER A 49 31.28 8.63 -35.98
C SER A 49 32.25 7.47 -36.21
N MET A 50 32.15 6.42 -35.39
CA MET A 50 32.93 5.19 -35.58
C MET A 50 32.65 4.55 -36.94
N HIS A 51 31.38 4.45 -37.36
CA HIS A 51 31.03 3.92 -38.67
C HIS A 51 31.61 4.74 -39.83
N LYS A 52 31.53 6.07 -39.75
CA LYS A 52 32.12 6.98 -40.74
C LYS A 52 33.63 6.78 -40.88
N ASN A 53 34.35 6.73 -39.76
CA ASN A 53 35.80 6.53 -39.73
C ASN A 53 36.19 5.17 -40.35
N ASN A 54 35.47 4.11 -40.00
CA ASN A 54 35.71 2.78 -40.57
C ASN A 54 35.49 2.75 -42.09
N LEU A 55 34.48 3.46 -42.61
CA LEU A 55 34.27 3.56 -44.05
C LEU A 55 35.38 4.34 -44.75
N MET A 56 35.90 5.41 -44.14
CA MET A 56 37.03 6.17 -44.68
C MET A 56 38.31 5.33 -44.76
N GLU A 57 38.54 4.47 -43.77
CA GLU A 57 39.69 3.54 -43.77
C GLU A 57 39.53 2.42 -44.80
N LEU A 58 38.35 1.78 -44.85
CA LEU A 58 38.08 0.66 -45.75
C LEU A 58 38.00 1.09 -47.22
N TYR A 59 37.51 2.32 -47.48
CA TYR A 59 37.29 2.86 -48.82
C TYR A 59 37.70 4.34 -48.90
N PRO A 60 39.01 4.65 -49.07
CA PRO A 60 39.50 6.02 -49.13
C PRO A 60 38.96 6.85 -50.30
N GLU A 61 38.51 6.19 -51.36
CA GLU A 61 37.97 6.78 -52.59
C GLU A 61 36.44 7.08 -52.49
N LEU A 62 35.84 6.93 -51.30
CA LEU A 62 34.40 7.12 -51.14
C LEU A 62 33.98 8.55 -51.56
N PRO A 63 32.89 8.73 -52.32
CA PRO A 63 32.45 10.07 -52.72
C PRO A 63 32.15 10.96 -51.51
N GLY A 64 32.66 12.20 -51.52
CA GLY A 64 32.49 13.14 -50.40
C GLY A 64 31.03 13.32 -49.95
N LYS A 65 30.08 13.33 -50.89
CA LYS A 65 28.64 13.40 -50.58
C LYS A 65 28.13 12.28 -49.68
N VAL A 66 28.73 11.08 -49.74
CA VAL A 66 28.38 9.96 -48.85
C VAL A 66 28.89 10.24 -47.45
N LEU A 67 30.11 10.78 -47.31
CA LEU A 67 30.66 11.19 -46.02
C LEU A 67 29.85 12.35 -45.41
N ASP A 68 29.43 13.33 -46.22
CA ASP A 68 28.57 14.44 -45.78
C ASP A 68 27.20 13.93 -45.28
N SER A 69 26.68 12.85 -45.86
CA SER A 69 25.42 12.25 -45.41
C SER A 69 25.51 11.67 -43.99
N PHE A 70 26.70 11.23 -43.57
CA PHE A 70 26.94 10.81 -42.19
C PHE A 70 26.97 11.99 -41.22
N ASP A 71 27.41 13.17 -41.64
CA ASP A 71 27.36 14.39 -40.81
C ASP A 71 25.91 14.83 -40.55
N PHE A 72 25.05 14.75 -41.57
CA PHE A 72 23.61 14.96 -41.38
C PHE A 72 23.01 13.90 -40.44
N LEU A 73 23.37 12.63 -40.60
CA LEU A 73 22.89 11.55 -39.72
C LEU A 73 23.40 11.72 -38.28
N LEU A 74 24.63 12.18 -38.09
CA LEU A 74 25.19 12.51 -36.77
C LEU A 74 24.34 13.55 -36.05
N GLU A 75 23.98 14.65 -36.72
CA GLU A 75 23.10 15.68 -36.15
C GLU A 75 21.73 15.13 -35.72
N VAL A 76 21.10 14.31 -36.58
CA VAL A 76 19.83 13.66 -36.23
C VAL A 76 20.00 12.74 -35.02
N MET A 77 21.07 11.93 -34.99
CA MET A 77 21.34 10.99 -33.90
C MET A 77 21.72 11.67 -32.59
N MET A 78 22.37 12.84 -32.61
CA MET A 78 22.64 13.62 -31.40
C MET A 78 21.34 14.05 -30.70
N GLY A 79 20.35 14.53 -31.46
CA GLY A 79 19.03 14.86 -30.92
C GLY A 79 18.34 13.66 -30.27
N TYR A 80 18.36 12.49 -30.95
CA TYR A 80 17.85 11.24 -30.38
C TYR A 80 18.63 10.79 -29.15
N GLY A 81 19.95 10.91 -29.15
CA GLY A 81 20.83 10.53 -28.04
C GLY A 81 20.56 11.37 -26.78
N ILE A 82 20.34 12.67 -26.93
CA ILE A 82 19.95 13.57 -25.83
C ILE A 82 18.61 13.14 -25.24
N ALA A 83 17.58 13.01 -26.08
CA ALA A 83 16.23 12.60 -25.63
C ALA A 83 16.23 11.22 -24.97
N TYR A 84 17.02 10.27 -25.50
CA TYR A 84 17.18 8.94 -24.92
C TYR A 84 17.84 8.99 -23.54
N ARG A 85 18.92 9.77 -23.37
CA ARG A 85 19.58 9.95 -22.07
C ARG A 85 18.65 10.59 -21.03
N GLU A 86 17.88 11.60 -21.42
CA GLU A 86 16.88 12.22 -20.55
C GLU A 86 15.82 11.20 -20.12
N HIS A 87 15.29 10.41 -21.05
CA HIS A 87 14.34 9.34 -20.74
C HIS A 87 14.93 8.31 -19.77
N GLN A 88 16.17 7.86 -19.99
CA GLN A 88 16.85 6.93 -19.08
C GLN A 88 17.04 7.52 -17.68
N SER A 89 17.44 8.80 -17.59
CA SER A 89 17.58 9.52 -16.32
C SER A 89 16.26 9.57 -15.55
N LEU A 90 15.16 9.92 -16.22
CA LEU A 90 13.83 9.95 -15.62
C LEU A 90 13.39 8.56 -15.13
N ARG A 91 13.64 7.50 -15.90
CA ARG A 91 13.34 6.13 -15.46
C ARG A 91 14.16 5.71 -14.26
N HIS A 92 15.43 6.09 -14.21
CA HIS A 92 16.29 5.82 -13.06
C HIS A 92 15.77 6.50 -11.80
N GLN A 93 15.48 7.80 -11.87
CA GLN A 93 14.88 8.56 -10.77
C GLN A 93 13.54 7.97 -10.32
N GLN A 94 12.69 7.55 -11.26
CA GLN A 94 11.42 6.89 -10.94
C GLN A 94 11.63 5.56 -10.19
N GLN A 95 12.65 4.80 -10.57
CA GLN A 95 12.98 3.53 -9.91
C GLN A 95 13.54 3.76 -8.51
N GLU A 96 14.40 4.77 -8.32
CA GLU A 96 14.91 5.17 -7.01
C GLU A 96 13.76 5.57 -6.08
N LEU A 97 12.87 6.46 -6.53
CA LEU A 97 11.70 6.89 -5.77
C LEU A 97 10.78 5.72 -5.40
N LYS A 98 10.55 4.79 -6.33
CA LYS A 98 9.74 3.59 -6.05
C LYS A 98 10.37 2.73 -4.95
N THR A 99 11.70 2.59 -4.98
CA THR A 99 12.45 1.85 -3.95
C THR A 99 12.33 2.53 -2.59
N GLU A 100 12.43 3.86 -2.53
CA GLU A 100 12.25 4.63 -1.29
C GLU A 100 10.84 4.48 -0.70
N ILE A 101 9.80 4.49 -1.55
CA ILE A 101 8.41 4.27 -1.10
C ILE A 101 8.23 2.85 -0.57
N GLU A 102 8.79 1.84 -1.23
CA GLU A 102 8.75 0.45 -0.76
C GLU A 102 9.42 0.30 0.61
N ILE A 103 10.56 0.97 0.83
CA ILE A 103 11.23 1.00 2.14
C ILE A 103 10.33 1.67 3.19
N ALA A 104 9.75 2.82 2.88
CA ALA A 104 8.86 3.55 3.79
C ALA A 104 7.61 2.74 4.15
N ALA A 105 7.02 2.03 3.19
CA ALA A 105 5.88 1.14 3.41
C ALA A 105 6.23 -0.02 4.36
N ASN A 106 7.42 -0.63 4.20
CA ASN A 106 7.88 -1.67 5.12
C ASN A 106 8.07 -1.13 6.55
N VAL A 107 8.65 0.06 6.69
CA VAL A 107 8.78 0.72 8.00
C VAL A 107 7.40 1.00 8.62
N GLN A 108 6.45 1.51 7.83
CA GLN A 108 5.07 1.71 8.29
C GLN A 108 4.44 0.40 8.74
N HIS A 109 4.59 -0.68 7.97
CA HIS A 109 4.06 -1.99 8.33
C HIS A 109 4.57 -2.44 9.70
N THR A 110 5.90 -2.41 9.91
CA THR A 110 6.48 -2.78 11.21
C THR A 110 6.05 -1.83 12.34
N LEU A 111 5.85 -0.54 12.05
CA LEU A 111 5.33 0.39 13.05
C LEU A 111 3.90 0.05 13.43
N LEU A 112 3.03 -0.25 12.46
CA LEU A 112 1.61 -0.52 12.64
C LEU A 112 1.28 -1.97 13.03
N GLU A 113 2.27 -2.86 13.02
CA GLU A 113 2.12 -4.21 13.54
C GLU A 113 1.52 -4.17 14.95
N THR A 114 0.48 -4.98 15.13
CA THR A 114 -0.28 -5.08 16.36
C THR A 114 -0.43 -6.56 16.69
N ASP A 115 -0.11 -6.90 17.94
CA ASP A 115 -0.31 -8.24 18.44
C ASP A 115 -1.77 -8.41 18.86
N ILE A 116 -2.40 -9.48 18.39
CA ILE A 116 -3.73 -9.84 18.85
C ILE A 116 -3.60 -10.40 20.28
N PRO A 117 -4.23 -9.78 21.30
CA PRO A 117 -4.10 -10.26 22.66
C PRO A 117 -4.72 -11.64 22.83
N ASP A 118 -3.98 -12.56 23.45
CA ASP A 118 -4.52 -13.88 23.83
C ASP A 118 -5.14 -13.81 25.22
N ILE A 119 -6.48 -13.78 25.27
CA ILE A 119 -7.22 -13.83 26.53
C ILE A 119 -8.22 -14.98 26.58
N LYS A 120 -8.52 -15.43 27.81
CA LYS A 120 -9.44 -16.54 28.04
C LYS A 120 -10.90 -16.18 27.76
N ALA A 121 -11.29 -14.91 27.89
CA ALA A 121 -12.67 -14.49 27.75
C ALA A 121 -13.11 -14.27 26.29
N LEU A 122 -12.18 -13.89 25.41
CA LEU A 122 -12.46 -13.58 24.00
C LEU A 122 -11.64 -14.46 23.06
N GLU A 123 -12.21 -14.68 21.90
CA GLU A 123 -11.53 -15.13 20.70
C GLU A 123 -11.50 -13.96 19.72
N ILE A 124 -10.30 -13.54 19.32
CA ILE A 124 -10.11 -12.34 18.50
C ILE A 124 -9.59 -12.77 17.13
N GLY A 125 -10.24 -12.28 16.08
CA GLY A 125 -9.76 -12.37 14.71
C GLY A 125 -9.64 -10.98 14.12
N ALA A 126 -8.51 -10.67 13.50
CA ALA A 126 -8.32 -9.41 12.80
C ALA A 126 -7.64 -9.64 11.45
N ILE A 127 -8.01 -8.85 10.45
CA ILE A 127 -7.34 -8.78 9.17
C ILE A 127 -7.39 -7.34 8.67
N SER A 128 -6.25 -6.83 8.20
CA SER A 128 -6.18 -5.56 7.47
C SER A 128 -5.33 -5.74 6.22
N VAL A 129 -5.86 -5.35 5.07
CA VAL A 129 -5.22 -5.51 3.76
C VAL A 129 -5.28 -4.18 3.02
N PRO A 130 -4.13 -3.57 2.67
CA PRO A 130 -4.14 -2.32 1.93
C PRO A 130 -4.49 -2.55 0.45
N ALA A 131 -5.21 -1.62 -0.15
CA ALA A 131 -5.49 -1.59 -1.59
C ALA A 131 -4.29 -1.09 -2.42
N ARG A 132 -3.33 -0.42 -1.77
CA ARG A 132 -2.09 0.11 -2.39
C ARG A 132 -0.86 -0.31 -1.58
N GLN A 133 0.27 0.36 -1.82
CA GLN A 133 1.53 0.08 -1.13
C GLN A 133 1.52 0.45 0.36
N MET A 134 0.66 1.38 0.79
CA MET A 134 0.55 1.84 2.18
C MET A 134 -0.92 1.82 2.59
N ASN A 135 -1.17 1.44 3.84
CA ASN A 135 -2.50 1.34 4.41
C ASN A 135 -2.92 2.69 5.03
N GLY A 136 -4.08 3.19 4.63
CA GLY A 136 -4.80 4.30 5.25
C GLY A 136 -5.67 3.86 6.42
N ASP A 137 -6.12 2.60 6.43
CA ASP A 137 -6.74 2.01 7.61
C ASP A 137 -5.69 1.64 8.67
N TYR A 138 -6.12 1.71 9.92
CA TYR A 138 -5.34 1.24 11.05
C TYR A 138 -6.24 0.55 12.07
N TYR A 139 -5.74 -0.54 12.64
CA TYR A 139 -6.32 -1.11 13.85
C TYR A 139 -5.23 -1.40 14.87
N HIS A 140 -5.62 -1.35 16.15
CA HIS A 140 -4.71 -1.64 17.25
C HIS A 140 -5.42 -2.29 18.40
N PHE A 141 -4.70 -3.16 19.10
CA PHE A 141 -5.09 -3.64 20.40
C PHE A 141 -4.15 -3.11 21.48
N VAL A 142 -4.75 -2.74 22.61
CA VAL A 142 -4.01 -2.42 23.83
C VAL A 142 -4.58 -3.29 24.94
N GLN A 143 -3.73 -4.02 25.65
CA GLN A 143 -4.12 -4.81 26.81
C GLN A 143 -3.54 -4.16 28.06
N ASP A 144 -4.38 -3.91 29.07
CA ASP A 144 -3.91 -3.40 30.35
C ASP A 144 -3.63 -4.52 31.37
N GLU A 145 -3.05 -4.16 32.52
CA GLU A 145 -2.73 -5.11 33.60
C GLU A 145 -3.95 -5.84 34.19
N ASN A 146 -5.17 -5.31 33.97
CA ASN A 146 -6.43 -5.92 34.43
C ASN A 146 -7.07 -6.81 33.36
N GLU A 147 -6.32 -7.21 32.33
CA GLU A 147 -6.78 -7.97 31.17
C GLU A 147 -7.88 -7.27 30.35
N ARG A 148 -8.11 -5.96 30.54
CA ARG A 148 -9.04 -5.20 29.70
C ARG A 148 -8.42 -4.98 28.33
N ILE A 149 -9.23 -5.10 27.29
CA ILE A 149 -8.77 -4.99 25.90
C ILE A 149 -9.36 -3.75 25.25
N GLY A 150 -8.50 -2.77 24.99
CA GLY A 150 -8.76 -1.70 24.05
C GLY A 150 -8.64 -2.20 22.61
N VAL A 151 -9.60 -1.82 21.77
CA VAL A 151 -9.55 -2.02 20.32
C VAL A 151 -9.83 -0.69 19.63
N GLY A 152 -8.89 -0.22 18.82
CA GLY A 152 -9.06 0.92 17.93
C GLY A 152 -9.17 0.46 16.49
N ILE A 153 -10.09 1.06 15.73
CA ILE A 153 -10.08 1.03 14.27
C ILE A 153 -10.23 2.47 13.77
N ALA A 154 -9.39 2.86 12.83
CA ALA A 154 -9.35 4.21 12.29
C ALA A 154 -9.14 4.18 10.78
N ASP A 155 -9.67 5.19 10.11
CA ASP A 155 -9.43 5.47 8.70
C ASP A 155 -9.17 6.96 8.52
N VAL A 156 -8.09 7.29 7.80
CA VAL A 156 -7.70 8.67 7.49
C VAL A 156 -8.27 9.07 6.14
N ILE A 157 -9.05 10.15 6.13
CA ILE A 157 -9.48 10.80 4.90
C ILE A 157 -8.27 11.43 4.22
N GLY A 158 -7.76 10.70 3.22
CA GLY A 158 -6.54 11.01 2.48
C GLY A 158 -5.95 9.72 1.90
N LYS A 159 -4.97 9.78 0.98
CA LYS A 159 -4.30 8.57 0.47
C LYS A 159 -2.79 8.78 0.38
N GLY A 160 -2.04 7.70 0.52
CA GLY A 160 -0.59 7.69 0.36
C GLY A 160 0.17 8.08 1.63
N ILE A 161 1.36 8.65 1.46
CA ILE A 161 2.34 8.86 2.54
C ILE A 161 1.81 9.72 3.70
N PRO A 162 1.08 10.83 3.48
CA PRO A 162 0.59 11.65 4.60
C PRO A 162 -0.38 10.89 5.51
N ALA A 163 -1.32 10.13 4.94
CA ALA A 163 -2.27 9.31 5.69
C ALA A 163 -1.55 8.23 6.50
N ALA A 164 -0.58 7.57 5.88
CA ALA A 164 0.25 6.56 6.53
C ALA A 164 1.04 7.09 7.74
N LEU A 165 1.66 8.25 7.62
CA LEU A 165 2.38 8.91 8.73
C LEU A 165 1.43 9.31 9.86
N CYS A 166 0.23 9.74 9.51
CA CYS A 166 -0.81 10.08 10.47
C CYS A 166 -1.22 8.86 11.31
N MET A 167 -1.33 7.68 10.70
CA MET A 167 -1.64 6.44 11.42
C MET A 167 -0.52 6.03 12.38
N SER A 168 0.76 6.16 11.98
CA SER A 168 1.89 5.93 12.89
C SER A 168 1.83 6.83 14.12
N MET A 169 1.38 8.08 13.94
CA MET A 169 1.21 9.03 15.03
C MET A 169 0.06 8.63 15.97
N ILE A 170 -1.09 8.21 15.43
CA ILE A 170 -2.22 7.73 16.23
C ILE A 170 -1.80 6.52 17.04
N LYS A 171 -1.14 5.54 16.42
CA LYS A 171 -0.63 4.37 17.12
C LYS A 171 0.23 4.76 18.31
N TYR A 172 1.24 5.60 18.08
CA TYR A 172 2.13 6.03 19.16
C TYR A 172 1.39 6.81 20.25
N ALA A 173 0.42 7.64 19.87
CA ALA A 173 -0.42 8.34 20.81
C ALA A 173 -1.28 7.36 21.63
N MET A 174 -1.81 6.29 21.04
CA MET A 174 -2.53 5.23 21.76
C MET A 174 -1.61 4.47 22.71
N ASP A 175 -0.44 4.03 22.23
CA ASP A 175 0.56 3.28 23.01
C ASP A 175 1.10 4.08 24.20
N SER A 176 1.08 5.41 24.12
CA SER A 176 1.57 6.32 25.17
C SER A 176 0.49 6.79 26.15
N LEU A 177 -0.76 6.36 26.00
CA LEU A 177 -1.81 6.75 26.93
C LEU A 177 -1.59 6.09 28.31
N PRO A 178 -1.71 6.86 29.40
CA PRO A 178 -1.64 6.29 30.74
C PRO A 178 -2.77 5.29 31.00
N GLU A 179 -2.52 4.26 31.82
CA GLU A 179 -3.48 3.18 32.09
C GLU A 179 -4.85 3.62 32.61
N HIS A 180 -4.87 4.73 33.35
CA HIS A 180 -6.10 5.31 33.89
C HIS A 180 -6.91 6.13 32.86
N ARG A 181 -6.48 6.16 31.59
CA ARG A 181 -7.13 6.90 30.49
C ARG A 181 -7.57 6.01 29.33
N HIS A 182 -7.84 4.74 29.59
CA HIS A 182 -8.35 3.81 28.56
C HIS A 182 -9.85 3.94 28.28
N GLU A 183 -10.58 4.78 29.02
CA GLU A 183 -12.00 5.02 28.74
C GLU A 183 -12.19 5.58 27.33
N PRO A 184 -13.08 4.98 26.50
CA PRO A 184 -13.23 5.33 25.09
C PRO A 184 -13.39 6.81 24.80
N ASN A 185 -14.16 7.54 25.61
CA ASN A 185 -14.33 8.98 25.45
C ASN A 185 -13.00 9.74 25.61
N SER A 186 -12.21 9.38 26.61
CA SER A 186 -10.97 10.04 27.02
C SER A 186 -9.83 9.74 26.05
N VAL A 187 -9.81 8.52 25.51
CA VAL A 187 -8.92 8.10 24.43
C VAL A 187 -9.20 8.96 23.20
N LEU A 188 -10.43 8.99 22.69
CA LEU A 188 -10.77 9.76 21.49
C LEU A 188 -10.55 11.26 21.69
N GLU A 189 -10.87 11.83 22.85
CA GLU A 189 -10.56 13.23 23.16
C GLU A 189 -9.06 13.53 23.14
N SER A 190 -8.23 12.58 23.59
CA SER A 190 -6.77 12.72 23.59
C SER A 190 -6.19 12.61 22.19
N LEU A 191 -6.63 11.61 21.42
CA LEU A 191 -6.23 11.45 20.02
C LEU A 191 -6.69 12.63 19.16
N ASN A 192 -7.89 13.16 19.38
CA ASN A 192 -8.38 14.36 18.70
C ASN A 192 -7.45 15.56 18.89
N ARG A 193 -6.91 15.75 20.11
CA ARG A 193 -5.93 16.82 20.39
C ARG A 193 -4.59 16.58 19.69
N VAL A 194 -4.15 15.33 19.59
CA VAL A 194 -2.93 14.97 18.87
C VAL A 194 -3.10 15.27 17.38
N VAL A 195 -4.23 14.85 16.79
CA VAL A 195 -4.53 15.08 15.37
C VAL A 195 -4.65 16.58 15.08
N GLU A 196 -5.48 17.31 15.82
CA GLU A 196 -5.67 18.76 15.60
C GLU A 196 -4.37 19.58 15.69
N HIS A 197 -3.41 19.15 16.51
CA HIS A 197 -2.15 19.88 16.69
C HIS A 197 -1.07 19.54 15.65
N ASN A 198 -1.03 18.29 15.19
CA ASN A 198 0.11 17.76 14.43
C ASN A 198 -0.22 17.42 12.97
N VAL A 199 -1.50 17.41 12.60
CA VAL A 199 -1.98 16.97 11.29
C VAL A 199 -2.51 18.19 10.52
N ASP A 200 -2.36 18.18 9.20
CA ASP A 200 -2.86 19.24 8.33
C ASP A 200 -4.37 19.47 8.53
N PRO A 201 -4.86 20.72 8.63
CA PRO A 201 -6.29 21.01 8.84
C PRO A 201 -7.25 20.47 7.76
N SER A 202 -6.73 20.05 6.61
CA SER A 202 -7.51 19.41 5.54
C SER A 202 -7.63 17.89 5.67
N MET A 203 -6.89 17.27 6.59
CA MET A 203 -6.95 15.84 6.88
C MET A 203 -7.83 15.59 8.11
N PHE A 204 -8.72 14.61 8.00
CA PHE A 204 -9.61 14.19 9.07
C PHE A 204 -9.56 12.69 9.22
N ILE A 205 -9.89 12.21 10.42
CA ILE A 205 -9.74 10.80 10.74
C ILE A 205 -11.02 10.33 11.39
N THR A 206 -11.58 9.28 10.81
CA THR A 206 -12.65 8.54 11.46
C THR A 206 -12.03 7.53 12.41
N MET A 207 -12.59 7.37 13.60
CA MET A 207 -12.10 6.35 14.54
C MET A 207 -13.21 5.78 15.40
N PHE A 208 -13.21 4.47 15.57
CA PHE A 208 -13.97 3.77 16.61
C PHE A 208 -12.99 3.23 17.63
N TYR A 209 -13.29 3.44 18.91
CA TYR A 209 -12.53 2.85 19.99
C TYR A 209 -13.46 2.15 20.96
N GLY A 210 -13.12 0.89 21.28
CA GLY A 210 -13.81 0.07 22.26
C GLY A 210 -12.88 -0.42 23.35
N LEU A 211 -13.42 -0.67 24.54
CA LEU A 211 -12.75 -1.24 25.69
C LEU A 211 -13.61 -2.38 26.21
N TYR A 212 -13.09 -3.60 26.15
CA TYR A 212 -13.72 -4.78 26.73
C TYR A 212 -13.17 -5.04 28.13
N ASP A 213 -14.05 -5.08 29.12
CA ASP A 213 -13.75 -5.51 30.48
C ASP A 213 -14.18 -6.98 30.68
N PRO A 214 -13.24 -7.92 30.89
CA PRO A 214 -13.56 -9.33 31.07
C PRO A 214 -14.21 -9.65 32.44
N HIS A 215 -14.03 -8.80 33.46
CA HIS A 215 -14.61 -9.03 34.79
C HIS A 215 -16.13 -8.81 34.77
N ASP A 216 -16.55 -7.68 34.22
CA ASP A 216 -17.97 -7.30 34.14
C ASP A 216 -18.64 -7.72 32.82
N ARG A 217 -17.85 -8.27 31.88
CA ARG A 217 -18.27 -8.61 30.51
C ARG A 217 -18.93 -7.43 29.81
N GLN A 218 -18.35 -6.26 29.98
CA GLN A 218 -18.86 -5.03 29.43
C GLN A 218 -17.94 -4.54 28.31
N PHE A 219 -18.55 -4.14 27.19
CA PHE A 219 -17.87 -3.45 26.11
C PHE A 219 -18.30 -1.99 26.11
N SER A 220 -17.39 -1.11 26.52
CA SER A 220 -17.55 0.33 26.46
C SER A 220 -16.98 0.83 25.14
N TYR A 221 -17.65 1.75 24.44
CA TYR A 221 -17.17 2.24 23.15
C TYR A 221 -17.59 3.66 22.84
N ALA A 222 -16.84 4.30 21.93
CA ALA A 222 -17.13 5.61 21.39
C ALA A 222 -16.70 5.67 19.91
N SER A 223 -17.31 6.56 19.14
CA SER A 223 -16.97 6.78 17.73
C SER A 223 -16.75 8.26 17.44
N ALA A 224 -15.72 8.53 16.64
CA ALA A 224 -15.37 9.81 16.02
C ALA A 224 -15.70 9.75 14.53
N GLY A 225 -16.98 9.57 14.19
CA GLY A 225 -17.47 9.58 12.81
C GLY A 225 -17.12 8.33 11.99
N HIS A 226 -16.66 7.25 12.63
CA HIS A 226 -16.37 5.97 11.97
C HIS A 226 -17.64 5.15 11.72
N GLU A 227 -17.58 4.29 10.71
CA GLU A 227 -18.65 3.38 10.32
C GLU A 227 -19.11 2.55 11.54
N PRO A 228 -20.43 2.39 11.77
CA PRO A 228 -20.92 1.58 12.88
C PRO A 228 -20.51 0.11 12.74
N GLY A 229 -19.97 -0.46 13.81
CA GLY A 229 -19.78 -1.91 13.91
C GLY A 229 -21.10 -2.66 14.14
N PHE A 230 -21.05 -3.98 14.07
CA PHE A 230 -22.18 -4.85 14.40
C PHE A 230 -21.99 -5.52 15.76
N TYR A 231 -23.11 -5.74 16.43
CA TYR A 231 -23.22 -6.62 17.59
C TYR A 231 -24.12 -7.80 17.24
N TYR A 232 -23.66 -9.01 17.58
CA TYR A 232 -24.44 -10.24 17.47
C TYR A 232 -24.84 -10.73 18.86
N ASP A 233 -26.14 -10.92 19.05
CA ASP A 233 -26.73 -11.51 20.24
C ASP A 233 -26.96 -13.02 20.01
N ALA A 234 -26.23 -13.86 20.76
CA ALA A 234 -26.30 -15.30 20.60
C ALA A 234 -27.59 -15.93 21.14
N ALA A 235 -28.24 -15.29 22.12
CA ALA A 235 -29.47 -15.80 22.69
C ALA A 235 -30.66 -15.67 21.72
N THR A 236 -30.67 -14.60 20.93
CA THR A 236 -31.73 -14.31 19.96
C THR A 236 -31.34 -14.65 18.52
N GLY A 237 -30.04 -14.79 18.23
CA GLY A 237 -29.54 -15.02 16.87
C GLY A 237 -29.63 -13.79 15.97
N THR A 238 -29.68 -12.58 16.56
CA THR A 238 -29.91 -11.33 15.85
C THR A 238 -28.67 -10.45 15.78
N PHE A 239 -28.62 -9.60 14.75
CA PHE A 239 -27.57 -8.59 14.57
C PHE A 239 -28.19 -7.20 14.78
N SER A 240 -27.45 -6.31 15.45
CA SER A 240 -27.78 -4.90 15.63
C SER A 240 -26.56 -4.02 15.43
N ASP A 241 -26.73 -2.72 15.21
CA ASP A 241 -25.60 -1.78 15.13
C ASP A 241 -25.07 -1.40 16.51
N LEU A 242 -23.77 -1.15 16.58
CA LEU A 242 -23.11 -0.45 17.68
C LEU A 242 -23.19 1.05 17.41
N ASP A 243 -24.41 1.60 17.54
CA ASP A 243 -24.70 3.01 17.27
C ASP A 243 -23.89 3.93 18.18
N ALA A 244 -22.82 4.50 17.64
CA ALA A 244 -22.06 5.59 18.25
C ALA A 244 -21.89 6.73 17.26
N LYS A 245 -22.10 7.95 17.73
CA LYS A 245 -21.96 9.18 16.94
C LYS A 245 -20.92 10.09 17.58
N GLY A 246 -20.12 10.71 16.73
CA GLY A 246 -19.16 11.75 17.10
C GLY A 246 -18.66 12.46 15.86
N LEU A 247 -18.05 13.62 16.07
CA LEU A 247 -17.39 14.38 15.00
C LEU A 247 -16.06 13.70 14.65
N LEU A 248 -15.54 13.89 13.43
CA LEU A 248 -14.24 13.34 13.06
C LEU A 248 -13.12 13.93 13.92
N LEU A 249 -12.05 13.17 14.14
CA LEU A 249 -10.85 13.67 14.80
C LEU A 249 -10.22 14.78 13.94
N GLY A 250 -9.70 15.83 14.60
CA GLY A 250 -9.03 16.96 13.97
C GLY A 250 -9.93 18.15 13.62
N VAL A 251 -11.26 18.00 13.66
CA VAL A 251 -12.19 19.07 13.26
C VAL A 251 -12.29 20.19 14.31
N ASP A 252 -12.48 19.84 15.58
CA ASP A 252 -12.50 20.78 16.70
C ASP A 252 -11.86 20.13 17.93
N LYS A 253 -10.80 20.77 18.45
CA LYS A 253 -10.08 20.32 19.66
C LYS A 253 -10.93 20.21 20.92
N LYS A 254 -12.08 20.89 20.97
CA LYS A 254 -13.02 20.85 22.11
C LYS A 254 -14.10 19.79 21.97
N THR A 255 -14.09 19.01 20.89
CA THR A 255 -15.02 17.90 20.68
C THR A 255 -14.94 16.92 21.84
N ARG A 256 -16.11 16.55 22.36
CA ARG A 256 -16.27 15.49 23.36
C ARG A 256 -16.96 14.31 22.71
N TYR A 257 -16.53 13.12 23.10
CA TYR A 257 -17.07 11.87 22.57
C TYR A 257 -17.96 11.21 23.60
N ARG A 258 -19.17 10.80 23.20
CA ARG A 258 -20.08 10.08 24.08
C ARG A 258 -19.66 8.61 24.15
N GLN A 259 -19.59 8.10 25.37
CA GLN A 259 -19.39 6.68 25.65
C GLN A 259 -20.73 5.95 25.68
N TYR A 260 -20.72 4.74 25.13
CA TYR A 260 -21.82 3.78 25.10
C TYR A 260 -21.32 2.47 25.70
N GLU A 261 -22.24 1.64 26.17
CA GLU A 261 -21.92 0.38 26.82
C GLU A 261 -22.81 -0.74 26.29
N LYS A 262 -22.24 -1.94 26.18
CA LYS A 262 -22.94 -3.16 25.78
C LYS A 262 -22.44 -4.33 26.61
N THR A 263 -23.34 -5.07 27.25
CA THR A 263 -22.99 -6.34 27.90
C THR A 263 -22.75 -7.40 26.84
N VAL A 264 -21.64 -8.13 26.96
CA VAL A 264 -21.22 -9.17 26.02
C VAL A 264 -21.35 -10.53 26.70
N ASN A 265 -22.45 -11.21 26.44
CA ASN A 265 -22.69 -12.54 26.98
C ASN A 265 -21.89 -13.59 26.19
N ARG A 266 -21.85 -14.81 26.74
CA ARG A 266 -21.18 -15.94 26.10
C ARG A 266 -21.79 -16.22 24.73
N GLY A 267 -20.94 -16.38 23.73
CA GLY A 267 -21.34 -16.59 22.34
C GLY A 267 -21.68 -15.31 21.57
N ASP A 268 -21.84 -14.17 22.24
CA ASP A 268 -22.04 -12.88 21.56
C ASP A 268 -20.78 -12.47 20.80
N MET A 269 -20.96 -11.62 19.79
CA MET A 269 -19.83 -11.10 19.01
C MET A 269 -19.93 -9.60 18.80
N ILE A 270 -18.78 -8.95 18.79
CA ILE A 270 -18.60 -7.58 18.30
C ILE A 270 -17.81 -7.67 17.00
N ILE A 271 -18.31 -6.99 15.97
CA ILE A 271 -17.71 -6.96 14.64
C ILE A 271 -17.43 -5.51 14.31
N LEU A 272 -16.16 -5.17 14.13
CA LEU A 272 -15.71 -3.83 13.73
C LEU A 272 -15.12 -3.92 12.32
N LEU A 273 -15.33 -2.87 11.52
CA LEU A 273 -14.95 -2.87 10.12
C LEU A 273 -14.71 -1.45 9.62
N SER A 274 -13.83 -1.31 8.63
CA SER A 274 -13.72 -0.09 7.84
C SER A 274 -14.74 -0.06 6.70
N ASP A 275 -14.88 1.10 6.07
CA ASP A 275 -15.74 1.29 4.92
C ASP A 275 -15.34 0.43 3.73
N GLY A 276 -14.07 0.07 3.56
CA GLY A 276 -13.65 -0.88 2.52
C GLY A 276 -14.30 -2.26 2.61
N VAL A 277 -14.88 -2.62 3.76
CA VAL A 277 -15.71 -3.83 3.91
C VAL A 277 -17.14 -3.60 3.40
N THR A 278 -17.80 -2.50 3.77
CA THR A 278 -19.20 -2.20 3.37
C THR A 278 -19.32 -1.64 1.96
N GLU A 279 -18.32 -0.89 1.51
CA GLU A 279 -18.20 -0.31 0.18
C GLU A 279 -17.55 -1.25 -0.85
N CYS A 280 -17.49 -2.56 -0.56
CA CYS A 280 -17.09 -3.56 -1.54
C CYS A 280 -17.94 -3.44 -2.82
N ARG A 281 -17.32 -3.08 -3.95
CA ARG A 281 -18.01 -2.90 -5.23
C ARG A 281 -18.07 -4.20 -6.02
N THR A 282 -19.28 -4.61 -6.37
CA THR A 282 -19.58 -5.66 -7.34
C THR A 282 -19.96 -5.03 -8.70
N ASN A 283 -20.19 -5.86 -9.72
CA ASN A 283 -20.69 -5.39 -11.02
C ASN A 283 -22.06 -4.69 -10.92
N ASP A 284 -22.83 -4.98 -9.86
CA ASP A 284 -24.20 -4.50 -9.66
C ASP A 284 -24.31 -3.35 -8.63
N GLY A 285 -23.19 -2.93 -8.01
CA GLY A 285 -23.15 -1.88 -6.99
C GLY A 285 -22.39 -2.29 -5.72
N PHE A 286 -22.59 -1.55 -4.63
CA PHE A 286 -22.04 -1.88 -3.32
C PHE A 286 -22.70 -3.14 -2.74
N ILE A 287 -21.97 -3.91 -1.92
CA ILE A 287 -22.60 -5.02 -1.20
C ILE A 287 -23.66 -4.49 -0.24
N GLU A 288 -24.77 -5.21 -0.17
CA GLU A 288 -25.77 -4.93 0.87
C GLU A 288 -25.29 -5.48 2.21
N ARG A 289 -25.66 -4.79 3.29
CA ARG A 289 -25.37 -5.19 4.67
C ARG A 289 -25.77 -6.65 4.95
N GLU A 290 -26.90 -7.07 4.43
CA GLU A 290 -27.46 -8.42 4.57
C GLU A 290 -26.51 -9.48 3.98
N THR A 291 -25.75 -9.12 2.93
CA THR A 291 -24.76 -10.00 2.31
C THR A 291 -23.59 -10.25 3.27
N LEU A 292 -23.06 -9.19 3.89
CA LEU A 292 -21.99 -9.29 4.87
C LEU A 292 -22.44 -10.09 6.10
N ILE A 293 -23.63 -9.81 6.64
CA ILE A 293 -24.23 -10.60 7.72
C ILE A 293 -24.38 -12.07 7.32
N GLY A 294 -24.77 -12.34 6.07
CA GLY A 294 -24.85 -13.69 5.52
C GLY A 294 -23.51 -14.43 5.51
N PHE A 295 -22.42 -13.74 5.17
CA PHE A 295 -21.06 -14.29 5.26
C PHE A 295 -20.63 -14.55 6.70
N ILE A 296 -20.88 -13.60 7.61
CA ILE A 296 -20.59 -13.79 9.03
C ILE A 296 -21.32 -15.04 9.54
N LYS A 297 -22.64 -15.12 9.34
CA LYS A 297 -23.49 -16.26 9.75
C LYS A 297 -22.96 -17.61 9.27
N LYS A 298 -22.53 -17.71 8.02
CA LYS A 298 -21.97 -18.95 7.45
C LYS A 298 -20.67 -19.38 8.13
N ASN A 299 -19.87 -18.44 8.64
CA ASN A 299 -18.56 -18.71 9.22
C ASN A 299 -18.56 -18.71 10.76
N MET A 300 -19.68 -18.47 11.44
CA MET A 300 -19.76 -18.35 12.91
C MET A 300 -19.25 -19.57 13.70
N HIS A 301 -19.34 -20.75 13.09
CA HIS A 301 -18.88 -22.02 13.65
C HIS A 301 -17.36 -22.15 13.72
N LEU A 302 -16.63 -21.30 12.99
CA LEU A 302 -15.18 -21.29 12.94
C LEU A 302 -14.58 -20.46 14.08
N GLN A 303 -13.26 -20.57 14.18
CA GLN A 303 -12.46 -19.67 15.00
C GLN A 303 -12.51 -18.23 14.47
N ALA A 304 -12.37 -17.23 15.34
CA ALA A 304 -12.52 -15.82 14.97
C ALA A 304 -11.53 -15.42 13.87
N GLN A 305 -10.26 -15.85 13.95
CA GLN A 305 -9.26 -15.58 12.92
C GLN A 305 -9.58 -16.28 11.59
N GLU A 306 -10.07 -17.52 11.63
CA GLU A 306 -10.51 -18.23 10.42
C GLU A 306 -11.74 -17.58 9.79
N MET A 307 -12.63 -17.03 10.62
CA MET A 307 -13.83 -16.32 10.20
C MET A 307 -13.49 -15.08 9.39
N VAL A 308 -12.62 -14.18 9.91
CA VAL A 308 -12.20 -12.97 9.19
C VAL A 308 -11.46 -13.31 7.88
N ASN A 309 -10.59 -14.32 7.90
CA ASN A 309 -9.87 -14.78 6.71
C ASN A 309 -10.82 -15.31 5.62
N ASN A 310 -11.85 -16.06 6.00
CA ASN A 310 -12.82 -16.60 5.04
C ASN A 310 -13.75 -15.51 4.50
N ILE A 311 -14.19 -14.58 5.34
CA ILE A 311 -15.00 -13.44 4.91
C ILE A 311 -14.20 -12.58 3.92
N PHE A 312 -12.94 -12.28 4.22
CA PHE A 312 -12.05 -11.56 3.29
C PHE A 312 -11.95 -12.26 1.93
N LYS A 313 -11.65 -13.56 1.90
CA LYS A 313 -11.57 -14.32 0.63
C LYS A 313 -12.89 -14.34 -0.15
N GLN A 314 -14.02 -14.38 0.55
CA GLN A 314 -15.34 -14.34 -0.08
C GLN A 314 -15.58 -12.96 -0.74
N LEU A 315 -15.23 -11.88 -0.06
CA LEU A 315 -15.37 -10.51 -0.58
C LEU A 315 -14.36 -10.19 -1.68
N GLU A 316 -13.11 -10.62 -1.53
CA GLU A 316 -12.06 -10.47 -2.55
C GLU A 316 -12.47 -11.14 -3.86
N LYS A 317 -13.03 -12.36 -3.78
CA LYS A 317 -13.54 -13.07 -4.96
C LYS A 317 -14.69 -12.34 -5.65
N MET A 318 -15.56 -11.66 -4.90
CA MET A 318 -16.64 -10.85 -5.46
C MET A 318 -16.14 -9.59 -6.19
N GLN A 319 -14.97 -9.09 -5.81
CA GLN A 319 -14.31 -7.93 -6.42
C GLN A 319 -13.35 -8.31 -7.54
N ASN A 320 -13.39 -9.54 -8.06
CA ASN A 320 -12.44 -10.07 -9.06
C ASN A 320 -10.97 -9.92 -8.60
N PHE A 321 -10.69 -10.09 -7.31
CA PHE A 321 -9.35 -9.99 -6.74
C PHE A 321 -8.70 -8.62 -6.91
N GLN A 322 -9.51 -7.55 -6.99
CA GLN A 322 -9.04 -6.17 -7.02
C GLN A 322 -9.63 -5.37 -5.87
N LEU A 323 -8.84 -5.17 -4.83
CA LEU A 323 -9.20 -4.32 -3.70
C LEU A 323 -9.13 -2.85 -4.13
N ARG A 324 -10.23 -2.11 -3.95
CA ARG A 324 -10.32 -0.69 -4.36
C ARG A 324 -10.09 0.30 -3.23
N ASP A 325 -10.39 -0.11 -2.00
CA ASP A 325 -10.04 0.61 -0.78
C ASP A 325 -9.50 -0.35 0.28
N ASP A 326 -8.88 0.22 1.30
CA ASP A 326 -8.26 -0.57 2.36
C ASP A 326 -9.32 -1.39 3.11
N PHE A 327 -9.02 -2.66 3.38
CA PHE A 327 -9.96 -3.59 3.99
C PHE A 327 -9.53 -3.88 5.41
N THR A 328 -10.36 -3.56 6.40
CA THR A 328 -10.10 -3.93 7.79
C THR A 328 -11.34 -4.56 8.42
N LEU A 329 -11.18 -5.75 9.00
CA LEU A 329 -12.26 -6.48 9.69
C LEU A 329 -11.73 -7.10 10.97
N ILE A 330 -12.44 -6.84 12.07
CA ILE A 330 -12.13 -7.36 13.41
C ILE A 330 -13.37 -8.03 13.99
N ILE A 331 -13.20 -9.21 14.56
CA ILE A 331 -14.25 -9.95 15.26
C ILE A 331 -13.75 -10.29 16.66
N LEU A 332 -14.47 -9.79 17.67
CA LEU A 332 -14.34 -10.18 19.07
C LEU A 332 -15.48 -11.15 19.40
N LYS A 333 -15.18 -12.42 19.60
CA LYS A 333 -16.17 -13.46 19.90
C LYS A 333 -16.03 -13.90 21.35
N SER A 334 -17.09 -13.75 22.14
CA SER A 334 -17.09 -14.20 23.54
C SER A 334 -17.07 -15.72 23.61
N LYS A 335 -16.05 -16.28 24.27
CA LYS A 335 -15.87 -17.74 24.40
C LYS A 335 -17.01 -18.34 25.23
N VAL A 336 -17.51 -19.50 24.78
CA VAL A 336 -18.66 -20.24 25.34
C VAL A 336 -18.33 -20.84 26.71
#